data_AF-A0A285V281-F1
#
_entry.id   AF-A0A285V281-F1
#
_cell.length_a   1.000
_cell.length_b   1.000
_cell.length_c   1.000
_cell.angle_alpha   90.00
_cell.angle_beta   90.00
_cell.angle_gamma   90.00
#
_symmetry.space_group_name_H-M   'P 1'
#
loop_
_entity.id
_entity.type
_entity.pdbx_description
1 polymer ?
#
loop_
_entity_poly.entity_id
_entity_poly.type
_entity_poly.pdbx_seq_one_letter_code
_entity_poly.pdbx_strand_id
1 'polypeptide(L)'
;MVTGSLETCPEPDGMGTSGSPDDRSRRRDRERQRRQQAQRTTPKSPSDPGAADVHGPERRTAATACGWCGGPITPGSRGPIPKWCSATCRHRAWEQARAAASGRSAVKLVERRVEVQVPLVPSRRDWPRLLGELADQLNDGRVYDRDLPALARALQPVLEAYRRRARLTGAFDVR
;
A
#
# COMPACT_ATOMS: atom_id res chain seq x y z
N MET A 1 -13.68 41.30 -60.45
CA MET A 1 -14.39 42.58 -60.30
C MET A 1 -14.44 42.92 -58.83
N VAL A 2 -13.94 44.10 -58.46
CA VAL A 2 -13.97 44.67 -57.11
C VAL A 2 -15.34 45.27 -56.84
N THR A 3 -15.86 45.05 -55.63
CA THR A 3 -16.64 45.93 -54.71
C THR A 3 -17.10 45.03 -53.56
N GLY A 4 -16.87 45.25 -52.27
CA GLY A 4 -16.80 46.48 -51.47
C GLY A 4 -18.04 46.51 -50.57
N SER A 5 -17.88 46.31 -49.25
CA SER A 5 -18.72 46.95 -48.21
C SER A 5 -18.25 46.59 -46.80
N LEU A 6 -18.23 47.63 -45.97
CA LEU A 6 -17.91 47.68 -44.55
C LEU A 6 -18.96 46.93 -43.72
N GLU A 7 -18.57 46.35 -42.59
CA GLU A 7 -19.45 46.25 -41.42
C GLU A 7 -18.66 45.95 -40.13
N THR A 8 -18.54 47.01 -39.33
CA THR A 8 -18.79 47.07 -37.88
C THR A 8 -18.09 46.09 -36.95
N CYS A 9 -17.16 46.63 -36.14
CA CYS A 9 -16.64 45.99 -34.93
C CYS A 9 -17.78 45.70 -33.93
N PRO A 10 -17.87 44.49 -33.35
CA PRO A 10 -18.71 44.27 -32.17
C PRO A 10 -18.03 44.84 -30.93
N GLU A 11 -18.80 45.64 -30.18
CA GLU A 11 -18.46 46.20 -28.88
C GLU A 11 -18.08 45.11 -27.86
N PRO A 12 -17.14 45.39 -26.93
CA PRO A 12 -16.94 44.54 -25.77
C PRO A 12 -18.08 44.78 -24.77
N ASP A 13 -19.13 43.98 -24.89
CA ASP A 13 -20.19 43.88 -23.90
C ASP A 13 -19.62 43.51 -22.52
N GLY A 14 -19.91 44.39 -21.55
CA GLY A 14 -20.22 43.99 -20.18
C GLY A 14 -19.09 43.35 -19.38
N MET A 15 -18.14 44.17 -18.93
CA MET A 15 -17.37 43.90 -17.71
C MET A 15 -18.35 43.80 -16.53
N GLY A 16 -18.86 42.59 -16.28
CA GLY A 16 -19.78 42.26 -15.21
C GLY A 16 -19.25 42.78 -13.88
N THR A 17 -19.99 43.72 -13.31
CA THR A 17 -19.71 44.36 -12.03
C THR A 17 -19.77 43.30 -10.93
N SER A 18 -18.62 42.74 -10.58
CA SER A 18 -18.42 41.86 -9.43
C SER A 18 -18.61 42.64 -8.12
N GLY A 19 -19.86 43.04 -7.87
CA GLY A 19 -20.23 43.90 -6.75
C GLY A 19 -21.73 44.01 -6.50
N SER A 20 -22.57 43.50 -7.42
CA SER A 20 -24.02 43.50 -7.23
C SER A 20 -24.42 42.77 -5.94
N PRO A 21 -25.37 43.28 -5.15
CA PRO A 21 -25.88 42.64 -3.94
C PRO A 21 -26.26 41.16 -4.18
N ASP A 22 -26.79 40.85 -5.36
CA ASP A 22 -27.21 39.50 -5.74
C ASP A 22 -26.04 38.53 -5.89
N ASP A 23 -24.90 38.99 -6.40
CA ASP A 23 -23.68 38.17 -6.50
C ASP A 23 -23.10 37.88 -5.12
N ARG A 24 -23.15 38.86 -4.20
CA ARG A 24 -22.75 38.65 -2.81
C ARG A 24 -23.66 37.66 -2.10
N SER A 25 -24.96 37.70 -2.36
CA SER A 25 -25.94 36.74 -1.84
C SER A 25 -25.69 35.32 -2.37
N ARG A 26 -25.51 35.16 -3.68
CA ARG A 26 -25.18 33.87 -4.30
C ARG A 26 -23.87 33.29 -3.78
N ARG A 27 -22.86 34.13 -3.51
CA ARG A 27 -21.59 33.68 -2.92
C ARG A 27 -21.77 33.19 -1.47
N ARG A 28 -22.59 33.88 -0.68
CA ARG A 28 -22.94 33.45 0.70
C ARG A 28 -23.73 32.14 0.70
N ASP A 29 -24.64 31.94 -0.25
CA ASP A 29 -25.42 30.70 -0.34
C ASP A 29 -24.56 29.52 -0.77
N ARG A 30 -23.63 29.71 -1.72
CA ARG A 30 -22.64 28.68 -2.09
C ARG A 30 -21.72 28.33 -0.91
N GLU A 31 -21.26 29.33 -0.15
CA GLU A 31 -20.47 29.12 1.07
C GLU A 31 -21.29 28.35 2.14
N ARG A 32 -22.57 28.71 2.34
CA ARG A 32 -23.48 27.99 3.25
C ARG A 32 -23.69 26.54 2.80
N GLN A 33 -23.93 26.30 1.51
CA GLN A 33 -24.08 24.96 0.96
C GLN A 33 -22.80 24.14 1.12
N ARG A 34 -21.62 24.72 0.86
CA ARG A 34 -20.32 24.06 1.12
C ARG A 34 -20.16 23.67 2.59
N ARG A 35 -20.52 24.56 3.52
CA ARG A 35 -20.47 24.27 4.96
C ARG A 35 -21.45 23.17 5.36
N GLN A 36 -22.65 23.16 4.79
CA GLN A 36 -23.65 22.12 5.06
C GLN A 36 -23.23 20.75 4.47
N GLN A 37 -22.69 20.72 3.25
CA GLN A 37 -22.15 19.49 2.66
C GLN A 37 -20.96 18.95 3.45
N ALA A 38 -20.01 19.81 3.84
CA ALA A 38 -18.88 19.41 4.68
C ALA A 38 -19.34 18.83 6.03
N GLN A 39 -20.38 19.40 6.65
CA GLN A 39 -20.96 18.87 7.88
C GLN A 39 -21.67 17.52 7.68
N ARG A 40 -22.35 17.33 6.54
CA ARG A 40 -23.02 16.05 6.19
C ARG A 40 -22.04 14.95 5.83
N THR A 41 -20.89 15.28 5.23
CA THR A 41 -19.89 14.29 4.80
C THR A 41 -18.86 13.96 5.86
N THR A 42 -18.71 14.75 6.93
CA THR A 42 -18.06 14.28 8.15
C THR A 42 -19.03 13.38 8.92
N PRO A 43 -18.77 12.07 9.05
CA PRO A 43 -19.50 11.25 9.99
C PRO A 43 -19.10 11.75 11.39
N LYS A 44 -19.96 12.57 12.00
CA LYS A 44 -19.86 12.91 13.41
C LYS A 44 -20.27 11.65 14.16
N SER A 45 -19.31 10.76 14.39
CA SER A 45 -19.48 9.72 15.41
C SER A 45 -19.89 10.45 16.70
N PRO A 46 -20.98 10.06 17.36
CA PRO A 46 -21.22 10.47 18.72
C PRO A 46 -20.04 9.94 19.52
N SER A 47 -19.07 10.82 19.83
CA SER A 47 -18.11 10.54 20.87
C SER A 47 -18.92 10.48 22.16
N ASP A 48 -19.20 9.27 22.60
CA ASP A 48 -19.80 8.98 23.89
C ASP A 48 -18.93 9.67 24.96
N PRO A 49 -19.45 10.64 25.74
CA PRO A 49 -18.65 11.33 26.73
C PRO A 49 -18.27 10.43 27.93
N GLY A 50 -18.72 9.18 27.94
CA GLY A 50 -18.49 8.20 29.01
C GLY A 50 -17.49 7.08 28.70
N ALA A 51 -16.93 7.00 27.48
CA ALA A 51 -15.81 6.10 27.23
C ALA A 51 -14.54 6.74 27.80
N ALA A 52 -14.39 6.66 29.13
CA ALA A 52 -13.15 6.93 29.81
C ALA A 52 -12.04 6.20 29.06
N ASP A 53 -11.09 6.97 28.55
CA ASP A 53 -9.88 6.56 27.87
C ASP A 53 -9.13 5.60 28.80
N VAL A 54 -9.44 4.31 28.77
CA VAL A 54 -8.84 3.29 29.66
C VAL A 54 -7.31 3.28 29.50
N HIS A 55 -6.82 3.76 28.35
CA HIS A 55 -5.41 3.94 28.04
C HIS A 55 -4.93 5.40 28.07
N GLY A 56 -5.74 6.36 28.50
CA GLY A 56 -5.39 7.79 28.50
C GLY A 56 -4.11 8.11 29.29
N PRO A 57 -3.97 7.62 30.54
CA PRO A 57 -2.75 7.78 31.32
C PRO A 57 -1.56 7.07 30.66
N GLU A 58 -1.76 5.84 30.17
CA GLU A 58 -0.73 4.99 29.57
C GLU A 58 -0.18 5.56 28.24
N ARG A 59 -1.06 6.04 27.37
CA ARG A 59 -0.70 6.77 26.13
C ARG A 59 0.08 8.04 26.42
N ARG A 60 -0.25 8.73 27.52
CA ARG A 60 0.46 9.94 27.93
C ARG A 60 1.86 9.61 28.44
N THR A 61 2.01 8.56 29.25
CA THR A 61 3.33 8.09 29.72
C THR A 61 4.21 7.54 28.61
N ALA A 62 3.63 7.02 27.52
CA ALA A 62 4.39 6.54 26.36
C ALA A 62 4.87 7.66 25.42
N ALA A 63 4.27 8.86 25.50
CA ALA A 63 4.56 9.97 24.59
C ALA A 63 5.75 10.84 25.07
N THR A 64 6.89 10.21 25.34
CA THR A 64 8.08 10.86 25.93
C THR A 64 9.12 11.29 24.91
N ALA A 65 8.97 10.96 23.63
CA ALA A 65 9.94 11.26 22.59
C ALA A 65 9.37 12.17 21.50
N CYS A 66 10.16 13.17 21.11
CA CYS A 66 9.84 14.03 19.98
C CYS A 66 9.95 13.28 18.67
N GLY A 67 8.87 13.29 17.88
CA GLY A 67 8.87 12.64 16.56
C GLY A 67 9.78 13.26 15.49
N TRP A 68 10.52 14.33 15.81
CA TRP A 68 11.47 14.98 14.90
C TRP A 68 12.92 14.73 15.33
N CYS A 69 13.31 15.24 16.49
CA CYS A 69 14.69 15.15 16.96
C CYS A 69 14.95 13.98 17.92
N GLY A 70 13.93 13.22 18.31
CA GLY A 70 14.03 12.18 19.33
C GLY A 70 14.22 12.69 20.76
N GLY A 71 14.33 14.01 20.97
CA GLY A 71 14.51 14.62 22.28
C GLY A 71 13.32 14.40 23.23
N PRO A 72 13.54 14.52 24.55
CA PRO A 72 12.51 14.27 25.54
C PRO A 72 11.35 15.26 25.41
N ILE A 73 10.13 14.74 25.54
CA ILE A 73 8.90 15.50 25.71
C ILE A 73 8.39 15.20 27.12
N THR A 74 7.99 16.25 27.83
CA THR A 74 7.28 16.15 29.11
C THR A 74 5.80 16.43 28.87
N PRO A 75 4.93 15.41 28.76
CA PRO A 75 3.50 15.62 28.64
C PRO A 75 2.95 16.26 29.92
N GLY A 76 2.21 17.36 29.81
CA GLY A 76 1.50 17.95 30.95
C GLY A 76 0.42 17.00 31.49
N SER A 77 -0.01 17.19 32.74
CA SER A 77 -1.03 16.33 33.38
C SER A 77 -2.44 16.45 32.78
N ARG A 78 -2.72 17.54 32.05
CA ARG A 78 -4.01 17.80 31.38
C ARG A 78 -3.79 18.32 29.96
N GLY A 79 -4.84 18.25 29.14
CA GLY A 79 -4.84 18.77 27.77
C GLY A 79 -4.20 17.83 26.73
N PRO A 80 -4.10 18.27 25.46
CA PRO A 80 -3.60 17.44 24.36
C PRO A 80 -2.17 16.93 24.58
N ILE A 81 -1.92 15.66 24.25
CA ILE A 81 -0.57 15.06 24.33
C ILE A 81 0.29 15.65 23.19
N PRO A 82 1.42 16.31 23.49
CA PRO A 82 2.26 16.91 22.46
C PRO A 82 3.09 15.87 21.70
N LYS A 83 3.11 15.96 20.36
CA LYS A 83 3.98 15.14 19.49
C LYS A 83 5.39 15.71 19.31
N TRP A 84 5.56 17.00 19.61
CA TRP A 84 6.78 17.77 19.35
C TRP A 84 7.23 18.53 20.60
N CYS A 85 8.53 18.54 20.90
CA CYS A 85 9.07 19.24 22.08
C CYS A 85 9.08 20.77 21.95
N SER A 86 9.01 21.31 20.72
CA SER A 86 9.00 22.74 20.45
C SER A 86 8.29 23.10 19.14
N ALA A 87 7.94 24.38 18.98
CA ALA A 87 7.41 24.92 17.73
C ALA A 87 8.39 24.72 16.56
N THR A 88 9.69 24.82 16.82
CA THR A 88 10.75 24.59 15.83
C THR A 88 10.75 23.15 15.32
N CYS A 89 10.65 22.15 16.20
CA CYS A 89 10.60 20.74 15.78
C CYS A 89 9.34 20.44 14.95
N ARG A 90 8.21 21.04 15.30
CA ARG A 90 6.97 20.95 14.52
C ARG A 90 7.15 21.54 13.11
N HIS A 91 7.81 22.70 13.02
CA HIS A 91 8.05 23.37 11.76
C HIS A 91 8.98 22.56 10.85
N ARG A 92 10.12 22.09 11.38
CA ARG A 92 11.07 21.26 10.61
C ARG A 92 10.46 19.94 10.14
N ALA A 93 9.63 19.30 10.96
CA ALA A 93 8.90 18.10 10.56
C ALA A 93 7.95 18.37 9.38
N TRP A 94 7.27 19.52 9.38
CA TRP A 94 6.44 19.95 8.27
C TRP A 94 7.27 20.29 7.02
N GLU A 95 8.44 20.92 7.18
CA GLU A 95 9.35 21.22 6.07
C GLU A 95 9.86 19.93 5.40
N GLN A 96 10.30 18.92 6.19
CA GLN A 96 10.74 17.65 5.62
C GLN A 96 9.60 16.89 4.94
N ALA A 97 8.41 16.86 5.53
CA ALA A 97 7.24 16.26 4.88
C ALA A 97 6.89 16.94 3.55
N ARG A 98 7.01 18.27 3.50
CA ARG A 98 6.80 19.07 2.28
C ARG A 98 7.90 18.82 1.25
N ALA A 99 9.15 18.70 1.68
CA ALA A 99 10.27 18.37 0.81
C ALA A 99 10.09 16.96 0.21
N ALA A 100 9.67 15.98 1.01
CA ALA A 100 9.36 14.63 0.55
C ALA A 100 8.21 14.62 -0.47
N ALA A 101 7.12 15.32 -0.20
CA ALA A 101 5.97 15.43 -1.12
C ALA A 101 6.33 16.12 -2.44
N SER A 102 7.31 17.02 -2.42
CA SER A 102 7.79 17.73 -3.63
C SER A 102 9.01 17.05 -4.29
N GLY A 103 9.42 15.87 -3.82
CA GLY A 103 10.56 15.12 -4.37
C GLY A 103 11.94 15.76 -4.10
N ARG A 104 12.02 16.74 -3.21
CA ARG A 104 13.26 17.45 -2.85
C ARG A 104 13.93 16.92 -1.58
N SER A 105 13.37 15.89 -0.97
CA SER A 105 14.04 15.18 0.12
C SER A 105 15.22 14.37 -0.42
N ALA A 106 16.37 14.42 0.26
CA ALA A 106 17.51 13.56 -0.07
C ALA A 106 17.12 12.08 0.12
N VAL A 107 16.95 11.35 -0.99
CA VAL A 107 16.71 9.90 -0.98
C VAL A 107 18.04 9.21 -1.30
N LYS A 108 18.50 8.34 -0.40
CA LYS A 108 19.65 7.46 -0.66
C LYS A 108 19.15 6.22 -1.40
N LEU A 109 19.50 6.10 -2.68
CA LEU A 109 19.22 4.89 -3.46
C LEU A 109 20.14 3.77 -2.95
N VAL A 110 19.56 2.71 -2.40
CA VAL A 110 20.31 1.51 -2.00
C VAL A 110 19.89 0.39 -2.93
N GLU A 111 20.77 0.03 -3.84
CA GLU A 111 20.57 -1.12 -4.72
C GLU A 111 20.77 -2.40 -3.91
N ARG A 112 19.70 -3.18 -3.74
CA ARG A 112 19.75 -4.51 -3.11
C ARG A 112 19.50 -5.55 -4.20
N ARG A 113 20.49 -6.40 -4.47
CA ARG A 113 20.32 -7.59 -5.31
C ARG A 113 19.39 -8.58 -4.59
N VAL A 114 18.34 -9.02 -5.28
CA VAL A 114 17.45 -10.09 -4.84
C VAL A 114 17.67 -11.26 -5.79
N GLU A 115 18.23 -12.35 -5.29
CA GLU A 115 18.35 -13.59 -6.05
C GLU A 115 17.00 -14.30 -6.04
N VAL A 116 16.32 -14.34 -7.18
CA VAL A 116 15.07 -15.09 -7.37
C VAL A 116 15.42 -16.47 -7.91
N GLN A 117 15.04 -17.52 -7.17
CA GLN A 117 15.18 -18.90 -7.64
C GLN A 117 14.26 -19.11 -8.85
N VAL A 118 14.84 -19.32 -10.03
CA VAL A 118 14.10 -19.68 -11.24
C VAL A 118 13.73 -21.15 -11.15
N PRO A 119 12.46 -21.56 -11.37
CA PRO A 119 12.09 -22.97 -11.43
C PRO A 119 12.88 -23.65 -12.55
N LEU A 120 13.81 -24.52 -12.19
CA LEU A 120 14.52 -25.35 -13.15
C LEU A 120 13.51 -26.33 -13.75
N VAL A 121 13.27 -26.26 -15.05
CA VAL A 121 12.54 -27.32 -15.77
C VAL A 121 13.50 -28.51 -15.89
N PRO A 122 13.25 -29.66 -15.23
CA PRO A 122 14.19 -30.76 -15.24
C PRO A 122 14.40 -31.31 -16.65
N SER A 123 15.65 -31.49 -17.05
CA SER A 123 15.99 -32.21 -18.28
C SER A 123 15.87 -33.72 -18.09
N ARG A 124 15.90 -34.48 -19.19
CA ARG A 124 15.86 -35.96 -19.14
C ARG A 124 16.95 -36.58 -18.25
N ARG A 125 18.10 -35.91 -18.11
CA ARG A 125 19.24 -36.40 -17.32
C ARG A 125 19.11 -36.11 -15.83
N ASP A 126 18.23 -35.18 -15.44
CA ASP A 126 18.09 -34.74 -14.05
C ASP A 126 17.16 -35.68 -13.25
N TRP A 127 16.26 -36.38 -13.93
CA TRP A 127 15.24 -37.23 -13.29
C TRP A 127 15.80 -38.33 -12.38
N PRO A 128 16.86 -39.09 -12.74
CA PRO A 128 17.43 -40.08 -11.82
C PRO A 128 17.91 -39.46 -10.49
N ARG A 129 18.53 -38.27 -10.56
CA ARG A 129 19.01 -37.55 -9.37
C ARG A 129 17.86 -37.05 -8.51
N LEU A 130 16.86 -36.40 -9.12
CA LEU A 130 15.70 -35.85 -8.42
C LEU A 130 14.84 -36.93 -7.74
N LEU A 131 14.69 -38.09 -8.39
CA LEU A 131 13.98 -39.22 -7.79
C LEU A 131 14.78 -39.84 -6.62
N GLY A 132 16.11 -39.83 -6.69
CA GLY A 132 16.97 -40.20 -5.56
C GLY A 132 16.81 -39.25 -4.37
N GLU A 133 16.86 -37.93 -4.62
CA GLU A 133 16.65 -36.92 -3.59
C GLU A 133 15.26 -37.04 -2.93
N LEU A 134 14.22 -37.33 -3.70
CA LEU A 134 12.89 -37.60 -3.16
C LEU A 134 12.88 -38.83 -2.25
N ALA A 135 13.57 -39.91 -2.65
CA ALA A 135 13.68 -41.11 -1.83
C ALA A 135 14.41 -40.83 -0.51
N ASP A 136 15.50 -40.07 -0.54
CA ASP A 136 16.23 -39.66 0.67
C ASP A 136 15.35 -38.80 1.59
N GLN A 137 14.58 -37.85 1.04
CA GLN A 137 13.66 -37.03 1.82
C GLN A 137 12.55 -37.85 2.50
N LEU A 138 12.06 -38.91 1.84
CA LEU A 138 11.09 -39.83 2.40
C LEU A 138 11.71 -40.66 3.54
N ASN A 139 12.94 -41.14 3.36
CA ASN A 139 13.65 -41.93 4.38
C ASN A 139 14.07 -41.10 5.60
N ASP A 140 14.45 -39.84 5.39
CA ASP A 140 14.84 -38.88 6.44
C ASP A 140 13.62 -38.32 7.20
N GLY A 141 12.39 -38.62 6.77
CA GLY A 141 11.15 -38.10 7.36
C GLY A 141 10.89 -36.61 7.11
N ARG A 142 11.56 -36.02 6.09
CA ARG A 142 11.31 -34.62 5.69
C ARG A 142 9.96 -34.46 4.99
N VAL A 143 9.47 -35.54 4.39
CA VAL A 143 8.09 -35.65 3.91
C VAL A 143 7.24 -36.27 5.02
N TYR A 144 6.20 -35.57 5.45
CA TYR A 144 5.36 -36.03 6.55
C TYR A 144 4.38 -37.12 6.09
N ASP A 145 3.99 -38.01 6.99
CA ASP A 145 3.04 -39.09 6.73
C ASP A 145 1.72 -38.61 6.11
N ARG A 146 1.27 -37.40 6.49
CA ARG A 146 0.07 -36.76 5.94
C ARG A 146 0.16 -36.46 4.44
N ASP A 147 1.37 -36.30 3.92
CA ASP A 147 1.65 -35.93 2.52
C ASP A 147 1.81 -37.19 1.64
N LEU A 148 2.05 -38.37 2.24
CA LEU A 148 2.22 -39.64 1.53
C LEU A 148 1.02 -40.02 0.65
N PRO A 149 -0.25 -39.86 1.06
CA PRO A 149 -1.39 -40.20 0.20
C PRO A 149 -1.49 -39.32 -1.05
N ALA A 150 -1.05 -38.06 -0.97
CA ALA A 150 -1.03 -37.17 -2.13
C ALA A 150 0.14 -37.54 -3.07
N LEU A 151 1.31 -37.82 -2.50
CA LEU A 151 2.48 -38.24 -3.27
C LEU A 151 2.25 -39.58 -3.99
N ALA A 152 1.63 -40.56 -3.33
CA ALA A 152 1.29 -41.85 -3.92
C ALA A 152 0.39 -41.69 -5.16
N ARG A 153 -0.65 -40.84 -5.07
CA ARG A 153 -1.54 -40.52 -6.19
C ARG A 153 -0.79 -39.85 -7.35
N ALA A 154 0.18 -38.99 -7.05
CA ALA A 154 0.98 -38.31 -8.07
C ALA A 154 1.99 -39.25 -8.76
N LEU A 155 2.55 -40.22 -8.04
CA LEU A 155 3.50 -41.19 -8.59
C LEU A 155 2.83 -42.26 -9.46
N GLN A 156 1.57 -42.59 -9.19
CA GLN A 156 0.84 -43.63 -9.91
C GLN A 156 0.86 -43.47 -11.46
N PRO A 157 0.49 -42.31 -12.06
CA PRO A 157 0.55 -42.15 -13.51
C PRO A 157 1.97 -42.26 -14.08
N VAL A 158 2.99 -41.87 -13.30
CA VAL A 158 4.41 -41.97 -13.71
C VAL A 158 4.81 -43.44 -13.82
N LEU A 159 4.47 -44.25 -12.82
CA LEU A 159 4.73 -45.69 -12.82
C LEU A 159 3.97 -46.41 -13.94
N GLU A 160 2.70 -46.05 -14.16
CA GLU A 160 1.91 -46.61 -15.27
C GLU A 160 2.52 -46.30 -16.63
N ALA A 161 3.00 -45.07 -16.84
CA ALA A 161 3.69 -44.67 -18.06
C ALA A 161 5.02 -45.41 -18.24
N TYR A 162 5.80 -45.57 -17.16
CA TYR A 162 7.04 -46.34 -17.16
C TYR A 162 6.78 -47.80 -17.56
N ARG A 163 5.86 -48.49 -16.88
CA ARG A 163 5.52 -49.89 -17.16
C ARG A 163 5.03 -50.09 -18.59
N ARG A 164 4.21 -49.16 -19.09
CA ARG A 164 3.76 -49.17 -20.49
C ARG A 164 4.93 -49.08 -21.47
N ARG A 165 5.88 -48.19 -21.21
CA ARG A 165 7.09 -48.05 -22.05
C ARG A 165 8.00 -49.27 -21.93
N ALA A 166 8.24 -49.77 -20.73
CA ALA A 166 9.11 -50.92 -20.47
C ALA A 166 8.63 -52.17 -21.22
N ARG A 167 7.32 -52.43 -21.23
CA ARG A 167 6.72 -53.53 -22.02
C ARG A 167 6.97 -53.40 -23.52
N LEU A 168 6.99 -52.18 -24.05
CA LEU A 168 7.24 -51.93 -25.48
C LEU A 168 8.72 -52.03 -25.85
N THR A 169 9.62 -51.69 -24.93
CA THR A 169 11.07 -51.66 -25.19
C THR A 169 11.82 -52.89 -24.66
N GLY A 170 11.13 -53.83 -24.00
CA GLY A 170 11.77 -54.96 -23.31
C GLY A 170 12.64 -54.55 -22.12
N ALA A 171 12.43 -53.35 -21.56
CA ALA A 171 13.17 -52.88 -20.40
C ALA A 171 12.63 -53.55 -19.11
N PHE A 172 13.46 -53.59 -18.07
CA PHE A 172 13.11 -54.22 -16.80
C PHE A 172 11.84 -53.58 -16.19
N ASP A 173 10.93 -54.41 -15.70
CA ASP A 173 9.71 -53.93 -15.06
C ASP A 173 9.98 -53.60 -13.59
N VAL A 174 9.56 -52.40 -13.16
CA VAL A 174 9.63 -52.01 -11.75
C VAL A 174 8.32 -52.47 -11.10
N ARG A 175 8.43 -53.56 -10.32
CA ARG A 175 7.32 -54.18 -9.58
C ARG A 175 6.93 -53.33 -8.39
#